data_AF-A0A3D3W9E9-F1
#
_entry.id   AF-A0A3D3W9E9-F1
#
_cell.length_a   1.000
_cell.length_b   1.000
_cell.length_c   1.000
_cell.angle_alpha   90.00
_cell.angle_beta   90.00
_cell.angle_gamma   90.00
#
_symmetry.space_group_name_H-M   'P 1'
#
loop_
_entity.id
_entity.type
_entity.pdbx_description
1 polymer ?
#
loop_
_entity_poly.entity_id
_entity_poly.type
_entity_poly.pdbx_seq_one_letter_code
_entity_poly.pdbx_strand_id
1 'polypeptide(L)'
;MAAPSSVKFTKNGVEFLNNVDRVNYTIRELSRAALKDVGKYIARETRKQVKRRTGRLAKNTQYWVRKKETDLQVGFKPGGFYGIFQELGTENIPKQAALYNAVAENIPTVIQIEAQYLSALENEAKALSLIEESEEVGEGE
;
A
#
# COMPACT_ATOMS: atom_id res chain seq x y z
N MET A 1 -11.22 -10.64 3.47
CA MET A 1 -11.87 -11.46 2.43
C MET A 1 -11.06 -12.74 2.41
N ALA A 2 -11.70 -13.89 2.27
CA ALA A 2 -10.94 -15.13 2.08
C ALA A 2 -10.21 -15.04 0.72
N ALA A 3 -8.99 -15.57 0.65
CA ALA A 3 -8.30 -15.72 -0.62
C ALA A 3 -9.07 -16.73 -1.49
N PRO A 4 -9.32 -16.45 -2.78
CA PRO A 4 -9.97 -17.40 -3.67
C PRO A 4 -9.08 -18.63 -3.85
N SER A 5 -9.69 -19.82 -3.85
CA SER A 5 -8.97 -21.07 -4.06
C SER A 5 -8.62 -21.23 -5.53
N SER A 6 -7.35 -21.50 -5.83
CA SER A 6 -6.88 -21.91 -7.16
C SER A 6 -7.06 -23.40 -7.41
N VAL A 7 -7.44 -24.15 -6.38
CA VAL A 7 -7.45 -25.61 -6.38
C VAL A 7 -8.81 -26.10 -5.92
N LYS A 8 -9.37 -27.04 -6.68
CA LYS A 8 -10.62 -27.72 -6.33
C LYS A 8 -10.35 -29.20 -6.20
N PHE A 9 -10.68 -29.77 -5.04
CA PHE A 9 -10.59 -31.21 -4.80
C PHE A 9 -11.84 -31.90 -5.33
N THR A 10 -11.69 -32.84 -6.27
CA THR A 10 -12.78 -33.66 -6.80
C THR A 10 -12.56 -35.13 -6.41
N LYS A 11 -13.59 -35.97 -6.61
CA LYS A 11 -13.48 -37.42 -6.34
C LYS A 11 -12.40 -38.11 -7.18
N ASN A 12 -12.00 -37.49 -8.29
CA ASN A 12 -11.04 -38.04 -9.26
C ASN A 12 -9.65 -37.41 -9.16
N GLY A 13 -9.44 -36.42 -8.27
CA GLY A 13 -8.14 -35.77 -8.12
C GLY A 13 -8.24 -34.27 -7.82
N VAL A 14 -7.26 -33.52 -8.33
CA VAL A 14 -7.09 -32.09 -8.11
C VAL A 14 -7.31 -31.34 -9.43
N GLU A 15 -8.29 -30.44 -9.46
CA GLU A 15 -8.54 -29.54 -10.59
C GLU A 15 -7.95 -28.15 -10.29
N PHE A 16 -7.15 -27.62 -11.21
CA PHE A 16 -6.62 -26.27 -11.16
C PHE A 16 -7.58 -25.31 -11.88
N LEU A 17 -8.01 -24.26 -11.18
CA LEU A 17 -8.97 -23.28 -11.70
C LEU A 17 -8.25 -22.13 -12.43
N ASN A 18 -8.96 -21.45 -13.34
CA ASN A 18 -8.49 -20.20 -13.90
C ASN A 18 -8.24 -19.18 -12.76
N ASN A 19 -7.02 -18.69 -12.66
CA ASN A 19 -6.50 -17.96 -11.51
C ASN A 19 -6.74 -16.44 -11.55
N VAL A 20 -7.51 -15.92 -12.51
CA VAL A 20 -7.75 -14.46 -12.64
C VAL A 20 -8.25 -13.83 -11.33
N ASP A 21 -9.19 -14.47 -10.63
CA ASP A 21 -9.70 -13.98 -9.35
C ASP A 21 -8.63 -13.96 -8.25
N ARG A 22 -7.72 -14.95 -8.28
CA ARG A 22 -6.60 -15.05 -7.33
C ARG A 22 -5.54 -14.01 -7.61
N VAL A 23 -5.20 -13.78 -8.87
CA VAL A 23 -4.27 -12.72 -9.29
C VAL A 23 -4.83 -11.36 -8.89
N ASN A 24 -6.09 -11.07 -9.20
CA ASN A 24 -6.76 -9.83 -8.82
C ASN A 24 -6.80 -9.65 -7.29
N TYR A 25 -7.04 -10.72 -6.55
CA TYR A 25 -6.98 -10.72 -5.08
C TYR A 25 -5.57 -10.38 -4.58
N THR A 26 -4.55 -11.03 -5.12
CA THR A 26 -3.14 -10.85 -4.74
C THR A 26 -2.67 -9.43 -5.04
N ILE A 27 -2.90 -8.92 -6.25
CA ILE A 27 -2.58 -7.53 -6.63
C ILE A 27 -3.21 -6.57 -5.64
N ARG A 28 -4.52 -6.72 -5.37
CA ARG A 28 -5.21 -5.83 -4.44
C ARG A 28 -4.64 -5.88 -3.03
N GLU A 29 -4.31 -7.05 -2.50
CA GLU A 29 -3.75 -7.15 -1.15
C GLU A 29 -2.31 -6.63 -1.08
N LEU A 30 -1.49 -6.80 -2.14
CA LEU A 30 -0.14 -6.24 -2.22
C LEU A 30 -0.17 -4.71 -2.35
N SER A 31 -1.04 -4.15 -3.19
CA SER A 31 -1.26 -2.70 -3.25
C SER A 31 -1.68 -2.15 -1.88
N ARG A 32 -2.57 -2.85 -1.17
CA ARG A 32 -2.97 -2.45 0.19
C ARG A 32 -1.84 -2.57 1.21
N ALA A 33 -0.96 -3.55 1.07
CA ALA A 33 0.22 -3.70 1.92
C ALA A 33 1.21 -2.55 1.68
N ALA A 34 1.53 -2.26 0.42
CA ALA A 34 2.38 -1.13 0.03
C ALA A 34 1.84 0.19 0.59
N LEU A 35 0.55 0.49 0.39
CA LEU A 35 -0.08 1.71 0.90
C LEU A 35 -0.08 1.80 2.44
N LYS A 36 -0.14 0.67 3.16
CA LYS A 36 -0.04 0.68 4.63
C LYS A 36 1.35 1.08 5.08
N ASP A 37 2.38 0.57 4.43
CA ASP A 37 3.77 0.91 4.75
C ASP A 37 4.09 2.36 4.39
N VAL A 38 3.62 2.83 3.23
CA VAL A 38 3.68 4.26 2.85
C VAL A 38 2.95 5.11 3.90
N GLY A 39 1.72 4.75 4.27
CA GLY A 39 0.95 5.48 5.29
C GLY A 39 1.64 5.52 6.65
N LYS A 40 2.23 4.40 7.09
CA LYS A 40 3.02 4.31 8.32
C LYS A 40 4.27 5.20 8.26
N TYR A 41 4.97 5.18 7.13
CA TYR A 41 6.17 5.99 6.90
C TYR A 41 5.82 7.48 6.91
N ILE A 42 4.88 7.93 6.09
CA ILE A 42 4.48 9.35 5.99
C ILE A 42 3.93 9.86 7.31
N ALA A 43 3.11 9.08 8.02
CA ALA A 43 2.62 9.48 9.34
C ALA A 43 3.76 9.61 10.36
N ARG A 44 4.85 8.85 10.24
CA ARG A 44 6.04 8.98 11.09
C ARG A 44 6.81 10.26 10.74
N GLU A 45 7.05 10.54 9.47
CA GLU A 45 7.76 11.74 9.03
C GLU A 45 6.98 13.03 9.35
N THR A 46 5.67 13.03 9.12
CA THR A 46 4.77 14.13 9.51
C THR A 46 4.92 14.46 11.00
N ARG A 47 4.97 13.45 11.88
CA ARG A 47 5.14 13.65 13.33
C ARG A 47 6.49 14.24 13.72
N LYS A 48 7.52 14.14 12.88
CA LYS A 48 8.81 14.81 13.12
C LYS A 48 8.74 16.30 12.79
N GLN A 49 7.90 16.65 11.81
CA GLN A 49 7.80 18.01 11.29
C GLN A 49 6.73 18.87 11.99
N VAL A 50 5.77 18.26 12.71
CA VAL A 50 4.81 19.03 13.52
C VAL A 50 5.51 19.82 14.63
N LYS A 51 5.03 21.05 14.91
CA LYS A 51 5.61 22.02 15.87
C LYS A 51 5.92 21.43 17.25
N ARG A 52 5.10 20.49 17.72
CA ARG A 52 5.33 19.76 18.98
C ARG A 52 5.24 18.26 18.75
N ARG A 53 6.41 17.60 18.74
CA ARG A 53 6.58 16.17 18.49
C ARG A 53 5.82 15.25 19.47
N THR A 54 5.57 15.69 20.70
CA THR A 54 4.83 14.93 21.74
C THR A 54 3.42 15.46 22.01
N GLY A 55 2.95 16.42 21.20
CA GLY A 55 1.67 17.09 21.39
C GLY A 55 0.45 16.29 20.91
N ARG A 56 -0.74 16.81 21.20
CA ARG A 56 -2.03 16.26 20.77
C ARG A 56 -2.09 16.09 19.24
N LEU A 57 -1.46 16.98 18.48
CA LEU A 57 -1.40 16.89 17.02
C LEU A 57 -0.65 15.65 16.53
N ALA A 58 0.55 15.39 17.08
CA ALA A 58 1.36 14.23 16.71
C ALA A 58 0.64 12.90 17.02
N LYS A 59 -0.04 12.83 18.18
CA LYS A 59 -0.86 11.66 18.57
C LYS A 59 -2.07 11.43 17.64
N ASN A 60 -2.62 12.50 17.09
CA ASN A 60 -3.77 12.44 16.19
C ASN A 60 -3.39 12.31 14.71
N THR A 61 -2.11 12.39 14.35
CA THR A 61 -1.64 12.08 12.99
C THR A 61 -1.80 10.58 12.74
N GLN A 62 -2.62 10.20 11.77
CA GLN A 62 -2.92 8.81 11.43
C GLN A 62 -3.06 8.63 9.91
N TYR A 63 -3.16 7.36 9.50
CA TYR A 63 -3.35 6.95 8.13
C TYR A 63 -4.46 5.90 8.04
N TRP A 64 -5.12 5.85 6.90
CA TRP A 64 -6.21 4.92 6.61
C TRP A 64 -6.07 4.43 5.17
N VAL A 65 -5.89 3.13 5.00
CA VAL A 65 -5.93 2.49 3.68
C VAL A 65 -7.34 1.95 3.45
N ARG A 66 -8.05 2.50 2.47
CA ARG A 66 -9.44 2.12 2.23
C ARG A 66 -9.50 0.83 1.43
N LYS A 67 -10.30 -0.12 1.92
CA LYS A 67 -10.32 -1.51 1.40
C LYS A 67 -11.01 -1.63 0.04
N LYS A 68 -12.00 -0.78 -0.24
CA LYS A 68 -12.78 -0.84 -1.49
C LYS A 68 -12.10 -0.02 -2.58
N GLU A 69 -11.77 1.22 -2.27
CA GLU A 69 -11.18 2.19 -3.19
C GLU A 69 -9.67 1.95 -3.41
N THR A 70 -9.03 1.20 -2.51
CA THR A 70 -7.60 0.84 -2.58
C THR A 70 -6.69 2.08 -2.67
N ASP A 71 -6.98 3.06 -1.82
CA ASP A 71 -6.19 4.29 -1.71
C ASP A 71 -5.81 4.59 -0.26
N LEU A 72 -4.88 5.53 -0.12
CA LEU A 72 -4.31 5.95 1.16
C LEU A 72 -4.80 7.36 1.51
N GLN A 73 -5.37 7.51 2.70
CA GLN A 73 -5.58 8.80 3.34
C GLN A 73 -4.61 8.97 4.50
N VAL A 74 -3.97 10.13 4.58
CA VAL A 74 -3.14 10.51 5.73
C VAL A 74 -3.65 11.86 6.24
N GLY A 75 -3.76 12.00 7.56
CA GLY A 75 -4.24 13.25 8.13
C GLY A 75 -4.37 13.22 9.64
N PHE A 76 -5.15 14.15 10.16
CA PHE A 76 -5.35 14.33 11.59
C PHE A 76 -6.75 13.85 11.99
N LYS A 77 -6.82 13.02 13.03
CA LYS A 77 -8.07 12.70 13.72
C LYS A 77 -8.73 13.97 14.29
N PRO A 78 -10.04 13.94 14.62
CA PRO A 78 -10.74 15.10 15.19
C PRO A 78 -10.03 15.76 16.39
N GLY A 79 -9.35 14.95 17.22
CA GLY A 79 -8.55 15.47 18.34
C GLY A 79 -7.36 16.34 17.94
N GLY A 80 -6.95 16.33 16.67
CA GLY A 80 -5.90 17.14 16.05
C GLY A 80 -6.42 18.14 15.02
N PHE A 81 -7.71 18.51 15.06
CA PHE A 81 -8.35 19.45 14.12
C PHE A 81 -7.54 20.71 13.84
N TYR A 82 -6.95 21.32 14.89
CA TYR A 82 -6.10 22.52 14.75
C TYR A 82 -4.81 22.30 13.92
N GLY A 83 -4.48 21.05 13.58
CA GLY A 83 -3.43 20.71 12.63
C GLY A 83 -3.63 21.32 11.26
N ILE A 84 -4.89 21.46 10.82
CA ILE A 84 -5.22 22.06 9.52
C ILE A 84 -4.73 23.51 9.44
N PHE A 85 -4.88 24.27 10.53
CA PHE A 85 -4.38 25.65 10.61
C PHE A 85 -2.85 25.73 10.63
N GLN A 86 -2.17 24.73 11.20
CA GLN A 86 -0.70 24.64 11.13
C GLN A 86 -0.25 24.23 9.72
N GLU A 87 -1.05 23.43 9.02
CA GLU A 87 -0.75 22.97 7.66
C GLU A 87 -0.88 24.09 6.63
N LEU A 88 -1.93 24.91 6.73
CA LEU A 88 -2.21 26.00 5.78
C LEU A 88 -1.61 27.34 6.20
N GLY A 89 -1.42 27.55 7.51
CA GLY A 89 -1.13 28.86 8.08
C GLY A 89 -2.40 29.69 8.27
N THR A 90 -2.33 30.66 9.18
CA THR A 90 -3.33 31.70 9.40
C THR A 90 -2.62 33.03 9.64
N GLU A 91 -3.37 34.13 9.80
CA GLU A 91 -2.80 35.46 10.08
C GLU A 91 -1.83 35.46 11.29
N ASN A 92 -2.14 34.65 12.32
CA ASN A 92 -1.36 34.58 13.56
C ASN A 92 -0.48 33.32 13.68
N ILE A 93 -0.56 32.39 12.73
CA ILE A 93 0.15 31.11 12.78
C ILE A 93 0.89 30.90 11.46
N PRO A 94 2.24 30.86 11.46
CA PRO A 94 2.98 30.60 10.23
C PRO A 94 2.66 29.20 9.69
N LYS A 95 2.62 29.08 8.37
CA LYS A 95 2.46 27.81 7.67
C LYS A 95 3.62 26.87 7.99
N GLN A 96 3.32 25.71 8.56
CA GLN A 96 4.30 24.65 8.82
C GLN A 96 4.29 23.56 7.75
N ALA A 97 3.12 23.28 7.16
CA ALA A 97 2.96 22.32 6.07
C ALA A 97 3.58 20.93 6.36
N ALA A 98 3.44 20.44 7.59
CA ALA A 98 4.14 19.25 8.07
C ALA A 98 3.73 17.98 7.31
N LEU A 99 2.46 17.86 6.89
CA LEU A 99 2.00 16.72 6.12
C LEU A 99 2.43 16.84 4.66
N TYR A 100 2.27 18.02 4.07
CA TYR A 100 2.66 18.30 2.69
C TYR A 100 4.17 18.09 2.48
N ASN A 101 4.99 18.69 3.33
CA ASN A 101 6.45 18.57 3.26
C ASN A 101 6.89 17.13 3.51
N ALA A 102 6.30 16.43 4.48
CA ALA A 102 6.60 15.02 4.72
C ALA A 102 6.34 14.13 3.49
N VAL A 103 5.34 14.45 2.66
CA VAL A 103 5.11 13.75 1.39
C VAL A 103 6.11 14.22 0.34
N ALA A 104 6.18 15.53 0.07
CA ALA A 104 6.98 16.11 -1.01
C ALA A 104 8.48 15.76 -0.90
N GLU A 105 9.04 15.81 0.31
CA GLU A 105 10.44 15.49 0.58
C GLU A 105 10.74 13.99 0.47
N ASN A 106 9.73 13.13 0.61
CA ASN A 106 9.91 11.69 0.68
C ASN A 106 9.31 10.92 -0.50
N ILE A 107 8.93 11.61 -1.59
CA ILE A 107 8.47 10.97 -2.84
C ILE A 107 9.42 9.85 -3.29
N PRO A 108 10.77 10.03 -3.29
CA PRO A 108 11.68 8.94 -3.68
C PRO A 108 11.56 7.69 -2.80
N THR A 109 11.40 7.88 -1.48
CA THR A 109 11.24 6.78 -0.54
C THR A 109 9.89 6.09 -0.70
N VAL A 110 8.83 6.85 -1.00
CA VAL A 110 7.50 6.27 -1.32
C VAL A 110 7.61 5.36 -2.54
N ILE A 111 8.25 5.85 -3.60
CA ILE A 111 8.50 5.06 -4.82
C ILE A 111 9.30 3.80 -4.50
N GLN A 112 10.35 3.90 -3.66
CA GLN A 112 11.13 2.74 -3.25
C GLN A 112 10.30 1.71 -2.48
N ILE A 113 9.45 2.15 -1.55
CA ILE A 113 8.55 1.26 -0.79
C ILE A 113 7.60 0.54 -1.75
N GLU A 114 6.94 1.26 -2.65
CA GLU A 114 6.00 0.69 -3.61
C GLU A 114 6.69 -0.27 -4.60
N ALA A 115 7.91 0.06 -5.05
CA ALA A 115 8.70 -0.77 -5.95
C ALA A 115 9.08 -2.14 -5.34
N GLN A 116 9.26 -2.25 -4.02
CA GLN A 116 9.53 -3.54 -3.37
C GLN A 116 8.35 -4.52 -3.51
N TYR A 117 7.12 -4.01 -3.57
CA TYR A 117 5.94 -4.83 -3.75
C TYR A 117 5.71 -5.18 -5.23
N LEU A 118 6.10 -4.28 -6.14
CA LEU A 118 6.05 -4.54 -7.58
C LEU A 118 7.09 -5.60 -8.00
N SER A 119 8.31 -5.54 -7.47
CA SER A 119 9.35 -6.53 -7.77
C SER A 119 8.99 -7.92 -7.25
N ALA A 120 8.29 -8.00 -6.12
CA ALA A 120 7.73 -9.25 -5.61
C ALA A 120 6.71 -9.86 -6.58
N LEU A 121 5.85 -9.03 -7.20
CA LEU A 121 4.92 -9.47 -8.25
C LEU A 121 5.64 -9.95 -9.50
N GLU A 122 6.67 -9.23 -9.97
CA GLU A 122 7.45 -9.63 -11.14
C GLU A 122 8.18 -10.96 -10.93
N ASN A 123 8.73 -11.20 -9.74
CA ASN A 123 9.40 -12.46 -9.41
C ASN A 123 8.41 -13.63 -9.33
N GLU A 124 7.20 -13.41 -8.79
CA GLU A 124 6.14 -14.44 -8.78
C GLU A 124 5.64 -14.74 -10.20
N ALA A 125 5.43 -13.72 -11.03
CA ALA A 125 5.05 -13.87 -12.42
C ALA A 125 6.13 -14.60 -13.24
N LYS A 126 7.42 -14.28 -13.04
CA LYS A 126 8.54 -15.00 -13.65
C LYS A 126 8.63 -16.45 -13.19
N ALA A 127 8.42 -16.72 -11.91
CA ALA A 127 8.40 -18.09 -11.39
C ALA A 127 7.24 -18.91 -12.00
N LEU A 128 6.07 -18.29 -12.22
CA LEU A 128 4.93 -18.92 -12.87
C LEU A 128 5.16 -19.13 -14.38
N SER A 129 5.75 -18.16 -15.08
CA SER A 129 6.02 -18.28 -16.52
C SER A 129 7.07 -19.35 -16.83
N LEU A 130 8.09 -19.50 -15.97
CA LEU A 130 9.09 -20.57 -16.08
C LEU A 130 8.50 -21.97 -15.86
N ILE A 131 7.37 -22.08 -15.16
CA ILE A 131 6.64 -23.34 -14.97
C ILE A 131 5.81 -23.65 -16.22
N GLU A 132 5.12 -22.66 -16.80
CA GLU A 132 4.34 -22.82 -18.03
C GLU A 132 5.23 -23.10 -19.27
N GLU A 133 6.39 -22.45 -19.42
CA GLU A 133 7.33 -22.71 -20.53
C GLU A 133 7.89 -24.14 -20.53
N SER A 134 7.93 -24.81 -19.37
CA SER A 134 8.44 -26.19 -19.27
C SER A 134 7.43 -27.27 -19.69
N GLU A 135 6.17 -26.89 -19.96
CA GLU A 135 5.10 -27.80 -20.40
C GLU A 135 4.82 -27.76 -21.92
N GLU A 136 5.59 -27.02 -22.73
CA GLU A 136 5.62 -27.18 -24.19
C GLU A 136 6.68 -28.21 -24.61
N VAL A 137 6.38 -29.51 -24.38
CA VAL A 137 6.96 -30.57 -25.22
C VAL A 137 6.11 -30.62 -26.48
N GLY A 138 6.61 -29.99 -27.55
CA GLY A 138 6.06 -30.18 -28.88
C GLY A 138 6.21 -31.64 -29.30
N GLU A 139 5.15 -32.43 -29.17
CA GLU A 139 4.97 -33.68 -29.92
C GLU A 139 4.00 -33.43 -31.10
N GLY A 140 4.51 -33.69 -32.31
CA GLY A 140 3.78 -33.75 -33.59
C GLY A 140 4.24 -32.66 -34.57
N GLU A 141 4.96 -32.90 -35.66
CA GLU A 141 5.25 -34.08 -36.49
C GLU A 141 6.73 -34.16 -36.89
#